data_AF-A0A0L1KLJ8-F1
#
_entry.id   AF-A0A0L1KLJ8-F1
#
_cell.length_a   1.000
_cell.length_b   1.000
_cell.length_c   1.000
_cell.angle_alpha   90.00
_cell.angle_beta   90.00
_cell.angle_gamma   90.00
#
_symmetry.space_group_name_H-M   'P 1'
#
loop_
_entity.id
_entity.type
_entity.pdbx_description
1 polymer ?
#
loop_
_entity_poly.entity_id
_entity_poly.type
_entity_poly.pdbx_seq_one_letter_code
_entity_poly.pdbx_strand_id
1 'polypeptide(L)'
;MRLAHMHNAKSREHAHTCRKARAIFKLRYKKNEFTGAIDLERLPKSMVILAVSYNHLSGSLKLESLPDTLTLFDGSENKFTGSVDLTQLPVGLVFLNLEKNQLSGSAVLTQLPASLEVLNLLDNQFSGALDLTRLPPNMSHLYAGNNSFSGTVDLSHLPQGLRRLCLSENELSGKVFISDALFDYVEVENTKLLKRHME
;
A
#
# COMPACT_ATOMS: atom_id res chain seq x y z
N MET A 1 -13.30 -24.38 -3.78
CA MET A 1 -14.14 -23.42 -3.03
C MET A 1 -14.06 -23.78 -1.55
N ARG A 2 -13.06 -23.22 -0.85
CA ARG A 2 -13.05 -23.07 0.60
C ARG A 2 -12.59 -21.64 0.79
N LEU A 3 -13.54 -20.71 0.82
CA LEU A 3 -13.31 -19.49 1.56
C LEU A 3 -12.95 -19.96 2.98
N ALA A 4 -11.91 -19.39 3.59
CA ALA A 4 -11.66 -19.52 5.03
C ALA A 4 -13.01 -19.53 5.76
N HIS A 5 -13.21 -20.45 6.71
CA HIS A 5 -14.49 -20.68 7.38
C HIS A 5 -15.18 -19.37 7.81
N MET A 6 -15.97 -18.78 6.91
CA MET A 6 -16.83 -17.64 7.20
C MET A 6 -18.09 -18.21 7.83
N HIS A 7 -17.99 -18.61 9.09
CA HIS A 7 -19.15 -18.88 9.93
C HIS A 7 -19.80 -17.54 10.31
N ASN A 8 -20.34 -16.84 9.32
CA ASN A 8 -21.23 -15.71 9.57
C ASN A 8 -22.26 -15.57 8.43
N ALA A 9 -23.54 -15.55 8.82
CA ALA A 9 -24.70 -15.60 7.93
C ALA A 9 -24.71 -14.46 6.88
N LYS A 10 -24.08 -13.31 7.18
CA LYS A 10 -23.93 -12.16 6.27
C LYS A 10 -23.10 -12.42 5.01
N SER A 11 -22.24 -13.45 5.01
CA SER A 11 -21.35 -13.74 3.89
C SER A 11 -22.04 -14.43 2.70
N ARG A 12 -23.13 -15.17 2.95
CA ARG A 12 -23.86 -15.90 1.90
C ARG A 12 -24.85 -15.04 1.13
N GLU A 13 -25.32 -13.95 1.72
CA GLU A 13 -26.40 -13.13 1.16
C GLU A 13 -25.93 -12.17 0.05
N HIS A 14 -24.68 -11.69 0.09
CA HIS A 14 -24.16 -10.76 -0.92
C HIS A 14 -23.60 -11.43 -2.19
N ALA A 15 -23.34 -12.73 -2.17
CA ALA A 15 -22.72 -13.43 -3.30
C ALA A 15 -23.71 -13.84 -4.41
N HIS A 16 -25.03 -13.68 -4.22
CA HIS A 16 -26.02 -14.34 -5.07
C HIS A 16 -26.86 -13.44 -6.01
N THR A 17 -26.66 -12.13 -6.08
CA THR A 17 -27.54 -11.29 -6.92
C THR A 17 -26.77 -10.47 -7.95
N CYS A 18 -26.69 -11.00 -9.19
CA CYS A 18 -27.05 -10.32 -10.45
C CYS A 18 -26.31 -10.93 -11.67
N ARG A 19 -27.04 -11.65 -12.53
CA ARG A 19 -26.61 -11.99 -13.90
C ARG A 19 -27.20 -10.95 -14.86
N LYS A 20 -26.37 -10.51 -15.84
CA LYS A 20 -26.66 -9.66 -17.02
C LYS A 20 -26.28 -8.17 -16.98
N ALA A 21 -25.29 -7.79 -16.17
CA ALA A 21 -24.32 -6.74 -16.50
C ALA A 21 -22.93 -7.34 -16.30
N ARG A 22 -21.85 -6.81 -16.90
CA ARG A 22 -20.48 -7.19 -16.51
C ARG A 22 -20.38 -6.92 -15.00
N ALA A 23 -20.48 -7.95 -14.17
CA ALA A 23 -20.59 -7.79 -12.74
C ALA A 23 -19.29 -7.19 -12.21
N ILE A 24 -19.35 -5.93 -11.78
CA ILE A 24 -18.26 -5.24 -11.10
C ILE A 24 -18.28 -5.76 -9.66
N PHE A 25 -17.22 -6.44 -9.24
CA PHE A 25 -17.14 -6.94 -7.88
C PHE A 25 -16.45 -5.92 -6.98
N LYS A 26 -17.13 -5.59 -5.88
CA LYS A 26 -16.60 -4.76 -4.81
C LYS A 26 -16.74 -5.56 -3.52
N LEU A 27 -15.63 -5.87 -2.86
CA LEU A 27 -15.63 -6.55 -1.57
C LEU A 27 -15.25 -5.55 -0.48
N ARG A 28 -16.10 -5.39 0.53
CA ARG A 28 -15.83 -4.53 1.69
C ARG A 28 -16.21 -5.25 2.98
N TYR A 29 -15.21 -5.74 3.69
CA TYR A 29 -15.33 -6.48 4.93
C TYR A 29 -14.54 -5.82 6.05
N LYS A 30 -14.72 -4.51 6.23
CA LYS A 30 -13.99 -3.76 7.25
C LYS A 30 -14.52 -4.03 8.66
N LYS A 31 -13.64 -3.99 9.67
CA LYS A 31 -13.98 -4.07 11.11
C LYS A 31 -14.74 -5.35 11.47
N ASN A 32 -14.14 -6.50 11.16
CA ASN A 32 -14.66 -7.81 11.59
C ASN A 32 -13.54 -8.62 12.27
N GLU A 33 -13.87 -9.83 12.69
CA GLU A 33 -12.95 -10.78 13.33
C GLU A 33 -12.44 -11.82 12.31
N PHE A 34 -12.31 -11.46 11.02
CA PHE A 34 -11.87 -12.44 10.00
C PHE A 34 -10.41 -12.83 10.24
N THR A 35 -10.13 -14.12 10.22
CA THR A 35 -8.82 -14.70 10.49
C THR A 35 -8.33 -15.54 9.30
N GLY A 36 -7.05 -15.91 9.33
CA GLY A 36 -6.43 -16.75 8.32
C GLY A 36 -6.00 -15.99 7.07
N ALA A 37 -5.52 -16.72 6.08
CA ALA A 37 -4.95 -16.14 4.87
C ALA A 37 -6.01 -15.75 3.83
N ILE A 38 -5.70 -14.70 3.07
CA ILE A 38 -6.45 -14.32 1.87
C ILE A 38 -5.74 -14.87 0.63
N ASP A 39 -6.49 -15.62 -0.17
CA ASP A 39 -5.99 -16.20 -1.41
C ASP A 39 -6.27 -15.22 -2.58
N LEU A 40 -5.30 -14.32 -2.84
CA LEU A 40 -5.43 -13.28 -3.86
C LEU A 40 -5.53 -13.84 -5.29
N GLU A 41 -4.96 -15.02 -5.54
CA GLU A 41 -5.02 -15.70 -6.85
C GLU A 41 -6.45 -16.08 -7.26
N ARG A 42 -7.35 -16.20 -6.28
CA ARG A 42 -8.74 -16.62 -6.48
C ARG A 42 -9.74 -15.48 -6.57
N LEU A 43 -9.27 -14.23 -6.55
CA LEU A 43 -10.14 -13.08 -6.69
C LEU A 43 -10.82 -13.07 -8.07
N PRO A 44 -12.11 -12.69 -8.15
CA PRO A 44 -12.78 -12.43 -9.42
C PRO A 44 -11.97 -11.48 -10.29
N LYS A 45 -11.73 -11.86 -11.56
CA LYS A 45 -10.96 -11.05 -12.51
C LYS A 45 -11.62 -9.70 -12.87
N SER A 46 -12.89 -9.48 -12.49
CA SER A 46 -13.60 -8.20 -12.61
C SER A 46 -13.75 -7.45 -11.29
N MET A 47 -12.94 -7.80 -10.28
CA MET A 47 -12.89 -7.09 -9.00
C MET A 47 -12.24 -5.72 -9.19
N VAL A 48 -12.94 -4.68 -8.72
CA VAL A 48 -12.47 -3.28 -8.80
C VAL A 48 -12.03 -2.77 -7.43
N ILE A 49 -12.67 -3.25 -6.37
CA ILE A 49 -12.40 -2.81 -5.00
C ILE A 49 -12.27 -4.02 -4.09
N LEU A 50 -11.16 -4.09 -3.37
CA LEU A 50 -10.93 -5.02 -2.28
C LEU A 50 -10.62 -4.21 -1.01
N ALA A 51 -11.50 -4.27 -0.01
CA ALA A 51 -11.27 -3.63 1.28
C ALA A 51 -11.55 -4.60 2.41
N VAL A 52 -10.50 -5.01 3.12
CA VAL A 52 -10.53 -6.00 4.20
C VAL A 52 -9.85 -5.48 5.47
N SER A 53 -9.75 -4.15 5.61
CA SER A 53 -9.07 -3.51 6.73
C SER A 53 -9.74 -3.73 8.08
N TYR A 54 -8.98 -3.63 9.17
CA TYR A 54 -9.44 -3.89 10.54
C TYR A 54 -9.98 -5.31 10.70
N ASN A 55 -9.11 -6.30 10.52
CA ASN A 55 -9.40 -7.72 10.75
C ASN A 55 -8.19 -8.40 11.41
N HIS A 56 -8.20 -9.73 11.45
CA HIS A 56 -7.10 -10.58 11.93
C HIS A 56 -6.57 -11.49 10.82
N LEU A 57 -6.70 -11.05 9.55
CA LEU A 57 -6.18 -11.78 8.41
C LEU A 57 -4.66 -11.83 8.48
N SER A 58 -4.07 -12.93 8.04
CA SER A 58 -2.65 -13.21 8.21
C SER A 58 -2.04 -13.88 6.98
N GLY A 59 -0.74 -14.17 7.05
CA GLY A 59 -0.01 -14.78 5.93
C GLY A 59 0.45 -13.76 4.89
N SER A 60 1.09 -14.26 3.84
CA SER A 60 1.70 -13.45 2.79
C SER A 60 0.69 -12.94 1.77
N LEU A 61 0.93 -11.74 1.25
CA LEU A 61 0.16 -11.16 0.14
C LEU A 61 0.91 -11.32 -1.17
N LYS A 62 0.37 -12.14 -2.07
CA LYS A 62 0.83 -12.27 -3.47
C LYS A 62 0.23 -11.15 -4.33
N LEU A 63 0.76 -9.93 -4.21
CA LEU A 63 0.22 -8.75 -4.89
C LEU A 63 0.27 -8.87 -6.42
N GLU A 64 1.21 -9.64 -6.96
CA GLU A 64 1.31 -9.99 -8.38
C GLU A 64 0.09 -10.75 -8.92
N SER A 65 -0.77 -11.26 -8.02
CA SER A 65 -1.98 -12.00 -8.38
C SER A 65 -3.24 -11.13 -8.42
N LEU A 66 -3.14 -9.85 -8.05
CA LEU A 66 -4.28 -8.94 -8.04
C LEU A 66 -4.87 -8.78 -9.45
N PRO A 67 -6.21 -8.71 -9.60
CA PRO A 67 -6.83 -8.50 -10.91
C PRO A 67 -6.45 -7.16 -11.54
N ASP A 68 -6.22 -7.15 -12.86
CA ASP A 68 -5.91 -5.93 -13.63
C ASP A 68 -6.98 -4.83 -13.51
N THR A 69 -8.23 -5.21 -13.21
CA THR A 69 -9.35 -4.26 -13.01
C THR A 69 -9.36 -3.59 -11.64
N LEU A 70 -8.50 -4.01 -10.72
CA LEU A 70 -8.49 -3.51 -9.35
C LEU A 70 -7.95 -2.09 -9.29
N THR A 71 -8.73 -1.18 -8.73
CA THR A 71 -8.35 0.23 -8.57
C THR A 71 -8.10 0.62 -7.12
N LEU A 72 -8.62 -0.15 -6.17
CA LEU A 72 -8.44 0.08 -4.73
C LEU A 72 -8.22 -1.22 -4.00
N PHE A 73 -7.08 -1.31 -3.30
CA PHE A 73 -6.83 -2.32 -2.29
C PHE A 73 -6.56 -1.68 -0.93
N ASP A 74 -7.41 -1.99 0.05
CA ASP A 74 -7.25 -1.61 1.45
C ASP A 74 -7.15 -2.87 2.33
N GLY A 75 -5.93 -3.24 2.67
CA GLY A 75 -5.57 -4.38 3.52
C GLY A 75 -5.00 -3.97 4.88
N SER A 76 -5.18 -2.72 5.30
CA SER A 76 -4.58 -2.21 6.53
C SER A 76 -5.13 -2.84 7.82
N GLU A 77 -4.45 -2.65 8.94
CA GLU A 77 -4.93 -3.06 10.28
C GLU A 77 -5.27 -4.56 10.32
N ASN A 78 -4.28 -5.37 9.97
CA ASN A 78 -4.34 -6.84 9.90
C ASN A 78 -3.04 -7.44 10.46
N LYS A 79 -2.81 -8.73 10.22
CA LYS A 79 -1.62 -9.49 10.65
C LYS A 79 -0.90 -10.10 9.44
N PHE A 80 -0.96 -9.46 8.28
CA PHE A 80 -0.24 -9.94 7.09
C PHE A 80 1.26 -9.90 7.33
N THR A 81 1.99 -10.90 6.83
CA THR A 81 3.42 -11.10 7.08
C THR A 81 4.20 -11.33 5.80
N GLY A 82 5.53 -11.25 5.88
CA GLY A 82 6.42 -11.53 4.75
C GLY A 82 6.54 -10.37 3.78
N SER A 83 7.28 -10.59 2.70
CA SER A 83 7.51 -9.57 1.67
C SER A 83 6.36 -9.47 0.67
N VAL A 84 6.24 -8.29 0.06
CA VAL A 84 5.31 -8.03 -1.03
C VAL A 84 6.05 -7.53 -2.25
N ASP A 85 5.63 -7.98 -3.43
CA ASP A 85 6.15 -7.48 -4.70
C ASP A 85 5.28 -6.31 -5.19
N LEU A 86 5.82 -5.09 -5.09
CA LEU A 86 5.17 -3.87 -5.58
C LEU A 86 5.40 -3.61 -7.08
N THR A 87 6.25 -4.41 -7.74
CA THR A 87 6.61 -4.20 -9.15
C THR A 87 5.57 -4.72 -10.14
N GLN A 88 4.66 -5.59 -9.68
CA GLN A 88 3.63 -6.24 -10.50
C GLN A 88 2.21 -5.80 -10.09
N LEU A 89 2.06 -4.57 -9.60
CA LEU A 89 0.74 -4.03 -9.25
C LEU A 89 -0.09 -3.78 -10.52
N PRO A 90 -1.43 -3.94 -10.44
CA PRO A 90 -2.33 -3.65 -11.55
C PRO A 90 -2.12 -2.24 -12.11
N VAL A 91 -2.06 -2.12 -13.45
CA VAL A 91 -1.81 -0.85 -14.16
C VAL A 91 -2.82 0.25 -13.83
N GLY A 92 -4.03 -0.12 -13.42
CA GLY A 92 -5.10 0.81 -13.03
C GLY A 92 -5.24 1.03 -11.52
N LEU A 93 -4.31 0.52 -10.70
CA LEU A 93 -4.38 0.67 -9.25
C LEU A 93 -4.14 2.14 -8.86
N VAL A 94 -5.07 2.72 -8.12
CA VAL A 94 -5.04 4.12 -7.69
C VAL A 94 -4.67 4.24 -6.21
N PHE A 95 -5.14 3.30 -5.40
CA PHE A 95 -4.99 3.33 -3.95
C PHE A 95 -4.57 1.97 -3.41
N LEU A 96 -3.44 1.95 -2.69
CA LEU A 96 -2.94 0.80 -1.96
C LEU A 96 -2.65 1.19 -0.50
N ASN A 97 -3.40 0.59 0.44
CA ASN A 97 -3.13 0.73 1.86
C ASN A 97 -2.82 -0.62 2.50
N LEU A 98 -1.61 -0.75 3.05
CA LEU A 98 -1.09 -1.92 3.77
C LEU A 98 -0.65 -1.56 5.20
N GLU A 99 -1.02 -0.38 5.68
CA GLU A 99 -0.70 0.14 7.01
C GLU A 99 -0.99 -0.87 8.13
N LYS A 100 -0.16 -0.87 9.18
CA LYS A 100 -0.36 -1.68 10.40
C LYS A 100 -0.54 -3.15 10.10
N ASN A 101 0.54 -3.73 9.58
CA ASN A 101 0.70 -5.16 9.38
C ASN A 101 2.10 -5.58 9.90
N GLN A 102 2.53 -6.79 9.56
CA GLN A 102 3.86 -7.33 9.88
C GLN A 102 4.62 -7.64 8.57
N LEU A 103 4.36 -6.84 7.52
CA LEU A 103 5.01 -7.00 6.22
C LEU A 103 6.48 -6.57 6.33
N SER A 104 7.36 -7.26 5.62
CA SER A 104 8.81 -7.07 5.76
C SER A 104 9.55 -7.18 4.42
N GLY A 105 10.87 -7.11 4.46
CA GLY A 105 11.71 -7.08 3.25
C GLY A 105 11.76 -5.70 2.59
N SER A 106 12.29 -5.64 1.37
CA SER A 106 12.47 -4.39 0.62
C SER A 106 11.22 -3.98 -0.16
N ALA A 107 10.95 -2.67 -0.21
CA ALA A 107 9.88 -2.10 -1.03
C ALA A 107 10.46 -1.45 -2.30
N VAL A 108 10.21 -2.06 -3.47
CA VAL A 108 10.67 -1.52 -4.76
C VAL A 108 9.63 -0.53 -5.30
N LEU A 109 9.90 0.78 -5.14
CA LEU A 109 8.96 1.84 -5.54
C LEU A 109 9.16 2.34 -6.98
N THR A 110 10.24 1.95 -7.64
CA THR A 110 10.63 2.44 -8.97
C THR A 110 9.81 1.89 -10.14
N GLN A 111 8.91 0.94 -9.86
CA GLN A 111 8.06 0.27 -10.84
C GLN A 111 6.57 0.36 -10.49
N LEU A 112 6.20 1.31 -9.62
CA LEU A 112 4.79 1.54 -9.29
C LEU A 112 4.01 2.01 -10.54
N PRO A 113 2.73 1.61 -10.68
CA PRO A 113 1.95 1.99 -11.84
C PRO A 113 1.69 3.50 -11.86
N ALA A 114 1.66 4.08 -13.05
CA ALA A 114 1.50 5.53 -13.24
C ALA A 114 0.18 6.09 -12.70
N SER A 115 -0.84 5.23 -12.52
CA SER A 115 -2.14 5.59 -11.94
C SER A 115 -2.12 5.71 -10.41
N LEU A 116 -1.07 5.22 -9.73
CA LEU A 116 -1.07 5.14 -8.28
C LEU A 116 -0.94 6.53 -7.67
N GLU A 117 -1.97 6.93 -6.91
CA GLU A 117 -2.05 8.23 -6.26
C GLU A 117 -1.66 8.14 -4.79
N VAL A 118 -2.00 7.03 -4.13
CA VAL A 118 -1.79 6.83 -2.70
C VAL A 118 -1.18 5.47 -2.44
N LEU A 119 -0.03 5.49 -1.77
CA LEU A 119 0.63 4.31 -1.21
C LEU A 119 0.85 4.51 0.29
N ASN A 120 0.28 3.62 1.10
CA ASN A 120 0.46 3.62 2.55
C ASN A 120 1.05 2.30 3.02
N LEU A 121 2.28 2.37 3.54
CA LEU A 121 3.09 1.29 4.10
C LEU A 121 3.42 1.52 5.59
N LEU A 122 2.80 2.52 6.23
CA LEU A 122 3.05 2.87 7.64
C LEU A 122 2.95 1.65 8.56
N ASP A 123 3.69 1.69 9.66
CA ASP A 123 3.58 0.70 10.74
C ASP A 123 3.75 -0.75 10.24
N ASN A 124 4.90 -1.02 9.65
CA ASN A 124 5.29 -2.35 9.16
C ASN A 124 6.75 -2.65 9.56
N GLN A 125 7.35 -3.67 8.97
CA GLN A 125 8.73 -4.12 9.20
C GLN A 125 9.54 -4.10 7.91
N PHE A 126 9.19 -3.23 6.95
CA PHE A 126 9.95 -3.07 5.72
C PHE A 126 11.36 -2.54 6.02
N SER A 127 12.33 -2.92 5.20
CA SER A 127 13.74 -2.60 5.41
C SER A 127 14.49 -2.40 4.10
N GLY A 128 15.76 -2.00 4.21
CA GLY A 128 16.61 -1.72 3.05
C GLY A 128 16.45 -0.30 2.53
N ALA A 129 17.06 -0.04 1.37
CA ALA A 129 17.10 1.28 0.76
C ALA A 129 15.76 1.66 0.13
N LEU A 130 15.43 2.95 0.18
CA LEU A 130 14.21 3.52 -0.40
C LEU A 130 14.57 4.43 -1.58
N ASP A 131 14.33 3.93 -2.80
CA ASP A 131 14.54 4.71 -4.03
C ASP A 131 13.27 5.48 -4.39
N LEU A 132 13.33 6.81 -4.22
CA LEU A 132 12.23 7.74 -4.52
C LEU A 132 12.41 8.47 -5.86
N THR A 133 13.39 8.08 -6.68
CA THR A 133 13.75 8.82 -7.92
C THR A 133 12.78 8.59 -9.08
N ARG A 134 11.90 7.58 -8.97
CA ARG A 134 10.97 7.16 -10.02
C ARG A 134 9.54 6.97 -9.51
N LEU A 135 9.10 7.83 -8.59
CA LEU A 135 7.72 7.80 -8.13
C LEU A 135 6.74 8.16 -9.27
N PRO A 136 5.53 7.58 -9.29
CA PRO A 136 4.51 7.89 -10.30
C PRO A 136 4.19 9.39 -10.37
N PRO A 137 3.95 9.95 -11.57
CA PRO A 137 3.67 11.37 -11.74
C PRO A 137 2.37 11.83 -11.07
N ASN A 138 1.39 10.93 -10.91
CA ASN A 138 0.12 11.20 -10.25
C ASN A 138 0.15 10.96 -8.73
N MET A 139 1.29 10.51 -8.18
CA MET A 139 1.39 10.23 -6.76
C MET A 139 1.20 11.52 -5.95
N SER A 140 0.25 11.46 -5.02
CA SER A 140 -0.09 12.56 -4.13
C SER A 140 0.28 12.27 -2.68
N HIS A 141 0.26 11.00 -2.26
CA HIS A 141 0.58 10.63 -0.89
C HIS A 141 1.44 9.36 -0.84
N LEU A 142 2.58 9.46 -0.17
CA LEU A 142 3.44 8.33 0.15
C LEU A 142 3.69 8.29 1.66
N TYR A 143 3.25 7.22 2.29
CA TYR A 143 3.50 6.99 3.70
C TYR A 143 4.35 5.73 3.88
N ALA A 144 5.58 5.91 4.34
CA ALA A 144 6.57 4.85 4.58
C ALA A 144 7.19 4.95 5.98
N GLY A 145 6.55 5.73 6.87
CA GLY A 145 7.01 5.90 8.24
C GLY A 145 6.88 4.64 9.09
N ASN A 146 7.53 4.65 10.25
CA ASN A 146 7.51 3.56 11.25
C ASN A 146 7.78 2.19 10.63
N ASN A 147 8.97 2.08 10.05
CA ASN A 147 9.54 0.89 9.42
C ASN A 147 11.04 0.81 9.79
N SER A 148 11.79 -0.06 9.12
CA SER A 148 13.24 -0.20 9.28
C SER A 148 13.99 0.13 7.98
N PHE A 149 13.46 1.05 7.16
CA PHE A 149 14.16 1.53 5.97
C PHE A 149 15.46 2.25 6.37
N SER A 150 16.52 2.05 5.60
CA SER A 150 17.85 2.55 5.92
C SER A 150 18.60 3.05 4.69
N GLY A 151 19.76 3.68 4.90
CA GLY A 151 20.58 4.22 3.82
C GLY A 151 20.22 5.68 3.47
N THR A 152 20.69 6.14 2.32
CA THR A 152 20.48 7.52 1.86
C THR A 152 19.27 7.63 0.94
N VAL A 153 18.55 8.74 1.05
CA VAL A 153 17.39 9.04 0.19
C VAL A 153 17.64 10.28 -0.64
N ASP A 154 17.24 10.22 -1.91
CA ASP A 154 17.21 11.35 -2.83
C ASP A 154 15.76 11.86 -3.01
N LEU A 155 15.54 13.14 -2.73
CA LEU A 155 14.24 13.81 -2.86
C LEU A 155 14.18 14.78 -4.05
N SER A 156 15.20 14.81 -4.91
CA SER A 156 15.28 15.76 -6.03
C SER A 156 14.28 15.50 -7.16
N HIS A 157 13.69 14.30 -7.21
CA HIS A 157 12.79 13.84 -8.27
C HIS A 157 11.35 13.59 -7.77
N LEU A 158 10.95 14.21 -6.66
CA LEU A 158 9.59 14.05 -6.15
C LEU A 158 8.55 14.58 -7.15
N PRO A 159 7.40 13.90 -7.32
CA PRO A 159 6.34 14.36 -8.22
C PRO A 159 5.81 15.75 -7.83
N GLN A 160 5.56 16.60 -8.82
CA GLN A 160 5.03 17.96 -8.59
C GLN A 160 3.68 17.95 -7.85
N GLY A 161 2.86 16.91 -8.05
CA GLY A 161 1.57 16.74 -7.40
C GLY A 161 1.61 16.17 -5.98
N LEU A 162 2.82 15.91 -5.44
CA LEU A 162 2.97 15.30 -4.12
C LEU A 162 2.48 16.26 -3.02
N ARG A 163 1.62 15.74 -2.15
CA ARG A 163 0.99 16.49 -1.06
C ARG A 163 1.36 15.97 0.31
N ARG A 164 1.83 14.73 0.44
CA ARG A 164 2.36 14.20 1.70
C ARG A 164 3.44 13.17 1.42
N LEU A 165 4.53 13.27 2.16
CA LEU A 165 5.60 12.28 2.21
C LEU A 165 5.96 12.07 3.67
N CYS A 166 5.64 10.89 4.21
CA CYS A 166 6.01 10.52 5.57
C CYS A 166 7.09 9.45 5.54
N LEU A 167 8.29 9.81 6.00
CA LEU A 167 9.46 8.93 6.12
C LEU A 167 9.91 8.76 7.58
N SER A 168 9.18 9.38 8.52
CA SER A 168 9.49 9.41 9.95
C SER A 168 9.64 8.02 10.56
N GLU A 169 10.35 7.90 11.68
CA GLU A 169 10.55 6.63 12.39
C GLU A 169 11.18 5.56 11.48
N ASN A 170 12.35 5.88 10.91
CA ASN A 170 13.16 4.98 10.10
C ASN A 170 14.66 5.25 10.33
N GLU A 171 15.52 4.39 9.80
CA GLU A 171 16.99 4.53 9.86
C GLU A 171 17.57 5.29 8.65
N LEU A 172 16.73 6.05 7.95
CA LEU A 172 17.10 6.85 6.78
C LEU A 172 18.05 7.99 7.15
N SER A 173 18.94 8.33 6.22
CA SER A 173 20.00 9.32 6.44
C SER A 173 20.27 10.15 5.18
N GLY A 174 21.04 11.23 5.31
CA GLY A 174 21.44 12.07 4.19
C GLY A 174 20.99 13.52 4.35
N LYS A 175 21.40 14.34 3.39
CA LYS A 175 20.99 15.76 3.31
C LYS A 175 20.02 15.89 2.16
N VAL A 176 18.84 16.43 2.44
CA VAL A 176 17.79 16.60 1.44
C VAL A 176 17.39 18.06 1.37
N PHE A 177 17.35 18.59 0.16
CA PHE A 177 16.90 19.95 -0.13
C PHE A 177 15.46 19.86 -0.64
N ILE A 178 14.56 20.58 0.01
CA ILE A 178 13.12 20.52 -0.23
C ILE A 178 12.66 21.94 -0.56
N SER A 179 11.80 22.07 -1.57
CA SER A 179 11.20 23.36 -1.88
C SER A 179 10.32 23.82 -0.72
N ASP A 180 10.17 25.14 -0.55
CA ASP A 180 9.29 25.69 0.49
C ASP A 180 7.86 25.14 0.38
N ALA A 181 7.37 24.95 -0.84
CA ALA A 181 6.05 24.40 -1.11
C ALA A 181 5.85 22.97 -0.60
N LEU A 182 6.92 22.16 -0.52
CA LEU A 182 6.87 20.78 -0.05
C LEU A 182 7.38 20.62 1.39
N PHE A 183 8.00 21.66 1.95
CA PHE A 183 8.66 21.56 3.25
C PHE A 183 7.71 21.00 4.31
N ASP A 184 6.56 21.62 4.57
CA ASP A 184 5.62 21.14 5.61
C ASP A 184 4.90 19.83 5.28
N TYR A 185 5.06 19.33 4.06
CA TYR A 185 4.46 18.08 3.59
C TYR A 185 5.41 16.89 3.66
N VAL A 186 6.69 17.12 3.95
CA VAL A 186 7.70 16.08 4.11
C VAL A 186 8.05 15.92 5.60
N GLU A 187 7.55 14.83 6.17
CA GLU A 187 7.73 14.40 7.56
C GLU A 187 8.91 13.42 7.62
N VAL A 188 9.90 13.74 8.45
CA VAL A 188 11.15 12.97 8.62
C VAL A 188 11.57 12.87 10.09
N GLU A 189 10.63 13.03 11.02
CA GLU A 189 10.91 12.95 12.46
C GLU A 189 11.55 11.60 12.81
N ASN A 190 12.47 11.60 13.78
CA ASN A 190 13.15 10.39 14.23
C ASN A 190 13.86 9.60 13.10
N THR A 191 14.38 10.33 12.11
CA THR A 191 15.35 9.83 11.13
C THR A 191 16.70 10.56 11.29
N LYS A 192 17.70 10.18 10.50
CA LYS A 192 18.97 10.91 10.36
C LYS A 192 18.97 11.82 9.12
N LEU A 193 17.80 12.11 8.54
CA LEU A 193 17.67 13.02 7.42
C LEU A 193 17.79 14.47 7.89
N LEU A 194 18.67 15.22 7.24
CA LEU A 194 18.82 16.66 7.44
C LEU A 194 18.04 17.38 6.36
N LYS A 195 16.85 17.85 6.73
CA LYS A 195 15.97 18.65 5.87
C LYS A 195 16.45 20.09 5.80
N ARG A 196 16.62 20.61 4.57
CA ARG A 196 17.00 22.00 4.29
C ARG A 196 16.06 22.58 3.24
N HIS A 197 15.81 23.88 3.34
CA HIS A 197 15.15 24.62 2.26
C HIS A 197 16.06 24.63 1.02
N MET A 198 15.47 24.49 -0.17
CA MET A 198 16.17 24.83 -1.40
C MET A 198 16.39 26.35 -1.43
N GLU A 199 17.63 26.77 -1.70
CA GLU A 199 17.97 28.18 -1.94
C GLU A 199 17.39 28.70 -3.27
#